data_AF-A0A2V8H366-F1
#
_entry.id   AF-A0A2V8H366-F1
#
_cell.length_a   1.000
_cell.length_b   1.000
_cell.length_c   1.000
_cell.angle_alpha   90.00
_cell.angle_beta   90.00
_cell.angle_gamma   90.00
#
_symmetry.space_group_name_H-M   'P 1'
#
loop_
_entity.id
_entity.type
_entity.pdbx_description
1 polymer ?
#
loop_
_entity_poly.entity_id
_entity_poly.type
_entity_poly.pdbx_seq_one_letter_code
_entity_poly.pdbx_strand_id
1 'polypeptide(L)'
;MSVSNWIATDETIWSFPLILFLHSVGMGLTAGVMFIICLRLVGVGRPLPVSSMRMLFRIFWGGFVLNAITGSLLFAAHATITGNEPDY
;
A
#
# COMPACT_ATOMS: atom_id res chain seq x y z
N MET A 1 -2.28 -26.05 -0.86
CA MET A 1 -2.45 -25.04 -1.92
C MET A 1 -1.90 -23.73 -1.39
N SER A 2 -0.77 -23.27 -1.95
CA SER A 2 -0.06 -22.08 -1.47
C SER A 2 -0.82 -20.81 -1.87
N VAL A 3 -0.84 -19.79 -1.00
CA VAL A 3 -1.39 -18.45 -1.29
C VAL A 3 -0.86 -17.85 -2.60
N SER A 4 0.37 -18.21 -2.98
CA SER A 4 0.98 -17.81 -4.24
C SER A 4 0.30 -18.41 -5.47
N ASN A 5 -0.16 -19.66 -5.41
CA ASN A 5 -0.88 -20.32 -6.50
C ASN A 5 -2.30 -19.76 -6.67
N TRP A 6 -2.92 -19.24 -5.60
CA TRP A 6 -4.22 -18.57 -5.68
C TRP A 6 -4.13 -17.24 -6.43
N ILE A 7 -3.04 -16.48 -6.22
CA ILE A 7 -2.82 -15.19 -6.91
C ILE A 7 -2.37 -15.39 -8.36
N ALA A 8 -1.63 -16.47 -8.64
CA ALA A 8 -1.04 -16.74 -9.95
C ALA A 8 -1.89 -17.64 -10.87
N THR A 9 -2.74 -18.51 -10.34
CA THR A 9 -3.43 -19.57 -11.11
C THR A 9 -4.94 -19.39 -11.20
N ASP A 10 -5.60 -18.75 -10.23
CA ASP A 10 -7.06 -18.68 -10.22
C ASP A 10 -7.59 -17.50 -11.04
N GLU A 11 -7.91 -17.77 -12.31
CA GLU A 11 -9.15 -17.46 -13.07
C GLU A 11 -9.95 -16.17 -12.78
N THR A 12 -9.37 -15.18 -12.12
CA THR A 12 -10.01 -13.92 -11.77
C THR A 12 -9.13 -12.80 -12.29
N ILE A 13 -9.51 -12.31 -13.47
CA ILE A 13 -9.08 -11.04 -14.10
C ILE A 13 -9.02 -9.86 -13.12
N TRP A 14 -9.63 -10.00 -11.94
CA TRP A 14 -9.76 -8.98 -10.91
C TRP A 14 -8.76 -9.08 -9.75
N SER A 15 -8.18 -10.24 -9.41
CA SER A 15 -7.36 -10.38 -8.19
C SER A 15 -6.07 -9.55 -8.24
N PHE A 16 -5.31 -9.67 -9.33
CA PHE A 16 -4.09 -8.87 -9.53
C PHE A 16 -4.36 -7.35 -9.64
N PRO A 17 -5.25 -6.87 -10.53
CA PRO A 17 -5.51 -5.43 -10.64
C PRO A 17 -6.20 -4.84 -9.41
N LEU A 18 -7.01 -5.60 -8.65
CA LEU A 18 -7.59 -5.11 -7.39
C LEU A 18 -6.52 -4.94 -6.32
N ILE A 19 -5.59 -5.89 -6.15
CA ILE A 19 -4.47 -5.75 -5.22
C ILE A 19 -3.60 -4.55 -5.60
N LEU A 20 -3.31 -4.38 -6.89
CA LEU A 20 -2.54 -3.23 -7.39
C LEU A 20 -3.27 -1.90 -7.20
N PHE A 21 -4.60 -1.87 -7.38
CA PHE A 21 -5.43 -0.70 -7.11
C PHE A 21 -5.43 -0.34 -5.62
N LEU A 22 -5.67 -1.32 -4.74
CA LEU A 22 -5.61 -1.13 -3.29
C LEU A 22 -4.23 -0.62 -2.87
N HIS A 23 -3.15 -1.20 -3.41
CA HIS A 23 -1.79 -0.74 -3.15
C HIS A 23 -1.59 0.73 -3.58
N SER A 24 -2.04 1.11 -4.77
CA SER A 24 -1.91 2.48 -5.26
C SER A 24 -2.70 3.48 -4.41
N VAL A 25 -3.92 3.10 -3.99
CA VAL A 25 -4.75 3.91 -3.08
C VAL A 25 -4.11 4.04 -1.70
N GLY A 26 -3.58 2.95 -1.15
CA GLY A 26 -2.83 2.96 0.10
C GLY A 26 -1.62 3.89 0.02
N MET A 27 -0.85 3.83 -1.09
CA MET A 27 0.30 4.71 -1.35
C MET A 27 -0.11 6.18 -1.35
N GLY A 28 -1.20 6.51 -2.05
CA GLY A 28 -1.77 7.87 -2.07
C GLY A 28 -2.19 8.37 -0.68
N LEU A 29 -2.84 7.53 0.13
CA LEU A 29 -3.22 7.85 1.50
C LEU A 29 -2.00 8.09 2.41
N THR A 30 -1.03 7.19 2.34
CA THR A 30 0.17 7.24 3.19
C THR A 30 1.04 8.45 2.83
N ALA A 31 1.32 8.64 1.54
CA ALA A 31 2.12 9.76 1.04
C ALA A 31 1.40 11.10 1.21
N GLY A 32 0.10 11.17 0.91
CA GLY A 32 -0.70 12.39 1.04
C GLY A 32 -0.80 12.85 2.49
N VAL A 33 -1.07 11.94 3.43
CA VAL A 33 -1.08 12.27 4.86
C VAL A 33 0.30 12.74 5.33
N MET A 34 1.37 12.04 4.95
CA MET A 34 2.73 12.45 5.32
C MET A 34 3.10 13.82 4.74
N PHE A 35 2.71 14.09 3.50
CA PHE A 35 2.91 15.39 2.86
C PHE A 35 2.23 16.52 3.63
N ILE A 36 0.98 16.32 4.07
CA ILE A 36 0.25 17.28 4.91
C ILE A 36 0.96 17.50 6.26
N ILE A 37 1.46 16.42 6.88
CA ILE A 37 2.23 16.51 8.14
C ILE A 37 3.52 17.32 7.93
N CYS A 38 4.27 17.06 6.86
CA CYS A 38 5.50 17.78 6.53
C CYS A 38 5.24 19.28 6.26
N LEU A 39 4.23 19.62 5.46
CA LEU A 39 3.83 21.01 5.22
C LEU A 39 3.52 21.73 6.54
N ARG A 40 2.83 21.04 7.45
CA ARG A 40 2.50 21.58 8.77
C ARG A 40 3.72 21.73 9.68
N LEU A 41 4.68 20.81 9.63
CA LEU A 41 5.94 20.89 10.37
C LEU A 41 6.83 22.04 9.88
N VAL A 42 6.82 22.32 8.57
CA VAL A 42 7.55 23.43 7.94
C VAL A 42 6.90 24.79 8.22
N GLY A 43 5.72 24.82 8.84
CA GLY A 43 5.02 26.06 9.19
C GLY A 43 4.13 26.62 8.09
N VAL A 44 3.85 25.84 7.04
CA VAL A 44 2.89 26.20 6.00
C VAL A 44 1.47 25.93 6.53
N GLY A 45 0.88 26.90 7.23
CA GLY A 45 -0.51 26.87 7.71
C GLY A 45 -0.74 27.35 9.15
N ARG A 46 -2.01 27.58 9.52
CA ARG A 46 -2.43 28.01 10.87
C ARG A 46 -2.05 26.95 11.93
N PRO A 47 -1.68 27.34 13.17
CA PRO A 47 -1.37 26.42 14.26
C PRO A 47 -2.63 25.65 14.68
N LEU A 48 -2.88 24.53 14.01
CA LEU A 48 -3.93 23.59 14.39
C LEU A 48 -3.50 22.89 15.69
N PRO A 49 -4.42 22.58 16.61
CA PRO A 49 -4.11 21.82 17.82
C PRO A 49 -3.46 20.48 17.47
N VAL A 50 -2.41 20.10 18.20
CA VAL A 50 -1.74 18.79 18.11
C VAL A 50 -2.70 17.61 18.28
N SER A 51 -3.84 17.82 18.94
CA SER A 51 -4.94 16.86 19.05
C SER A 51 -5.42 16.34 17.68
N SER A 52 -5.51 17.21 16.67
CA SER A 52 -5.96 16.83 15.32
C SER A 52 -4.93 15.98 14.55
N MET A 53 -3.65 16.05 14.94
CA MET A 53 -2.58 15.25 14.30
C MET A 53 -2.74 13.75 14.60
N ARG A 54 -3.32 13.39 15.76
CA ARG A 54 -3.52 11.99 16.16
C ARG A 54 -4.41 11.23 15.17
N MET A 55 -5.42 11.90 14.61
CA MET A 55 -6.29 11.31 13.59
C MET A 55 -5.53 11.08 12.28
N LEU A 56 -4.69 12.03 11.85
CA LEU A 56 -3.86 11.88 10.65
C LEU A 56 -2.90 10.69 10.79
N PHE A 57 -2.22 10.56 11.94
CA PHE A 57 -1.35 9.42 12.20
C PHE A 57 -2.09 8.08 12.19
N ARG A 58 -3.34 8.03 12.67
CA ARG A 58 -4.15 6.81 12.60
C ARG A 58 -4.52 6.44 11.16
N ILE A 59 -4.83 7.43 10.32
CA ILE A 59 -5.11 7.22 8.89
C ILE A 59 -3.83 6.79 8.15
N PHE A 60 -2.69 7.40 8.46
CA PHE A 60 -1.39 7.02 7.93
C PHE A 60 -1.07 5.55 8.20
N TRP A 61 -1.23 5.10 9.46
CA TRP A 61 -1.00 3.71 9.81
C TRP A 61 -1.97 2.75 9.09
N GLY A 62 -3.22 3.15 8.90
CA GLY A 62 -4.18 2.37 8.11
C GLY A 62 -3.73 2.20 6.64
N GLY A 63 -3.34 3.29 5.99
CA GLY A 63 -2.81 3.25 4.62
C GLY A 63 -1.50 2.46 4.50
N PHE A 64 -0.60 2.62 5.49
CA PHE A 64 0.68 1.92 5.53
C PHE A 64 0.51 0.40 5.70
N VAL A 65 -0.36 -0.05 6.61
CA VAL A 65 -0.64 -1.48 6.82
C VAL A 65 -1.25 -2.08 5.55
N LEU A 66 -2.20 -1.38 4.91
CA LEU A 66 -2.79 -1.81 3.66
C LEU A 66 -1.74 -1.93 2.55
N ASN A 67 -0.83 -0.97 2.45
CA ASN A 67 0.30 -1.03 1.50
C ASN A 67 1.27 -2.18 1.79
N ALA A 68 1.60 -2.41 3.05
CA ALA A 68 2.53 -3.47 3.44
C ALA A 68 1.96 -4.85 3.08
N ILE A 69 0.65 -5.06 3.32
CA ILE A 69 -0.03 -6.32 2.98
C ILE A 69 -0.08 -6.50 1.46
N THR A 70 -0.58 -5.50 0.73
CA THR A 70 -0.73 -5.58 -0.74
C THR A 70 0.62 -5.67 -1.45
N GLY A 71 1.63 -4.93 -0.99
CA GLY A 71 2.99 -5.00 -1.52
C GLY A 71 3.65 -6.35 -1.27
N SER A 72 3.45 -6.95 -0.09
CA SER A 72 3.94 -8.30 0.21
C SER A 72 3.28 -9.36 -0.68
N LEU A 73 1.96 -9.21 -0.95
CA LEU A 73 1.22 -10.08 -1.86
C LEU A 73 1.72 -9.96 -3.30
N LEU A 74 1.93 -8.74 -3.80
CA LEU A 74 2.47 -8.49 -5.14
C LEU A 74 3.89 -9.04 -5.28
N PHE A 75 4.73 -8.83 -4.26
CA PHE A 75 6.10 -9.36 -4.23
C PHE A 75 6.09 -10.89 -4.26
N ALA A 76 5.27 -11.55 -3.43
CA ALA A 76 5.15 -13.00 -3.42
C ALA A 76 4.65 -13.55 -4.77
N ALA A 77 3.65 -12.88 -5.37
CA ALA A 77 3.12 -13.26 -6.68
C ALA A 77 4.18 -13.17 -7.78
N HIS A 78 4.92 -12.06 -7.84
CA HIS A 78 6.01 -11.87 -8.80
C HIS A 78 7.15 -12.88 -8.58
N ALA A 79 7.53 -13.15 -7.33
CA ALA A 79 8.57 -14.12 -7.01
C ALA A 79 8.21 -15.53 -7.50
N THR A 80 6.93 -15.92 -7.46
CA THR A 80 6.49 -17.21 -8.05
C THR A 80 6.51 -17.26 -9.56
N ILE A 81 6.34 -16.12 -10.25
CA ILE A 81 6.40 -16.05 -11.71
C ILE A 81 7.87 -16.19 -12.14
N THR A 82 8.75 -15.34 -11.61
CA THR A 82 10.19 -15.36 -11.92
C THR A 82 10.87 -16.66 -11.46
N GLY A 83 10.40 -17.28 -10.37
CA GLY A 83 10.96 -18.55 -9.89
C GLY A 83 10.56 -19.78 -10.72
N ASN A 84 9.53 -19.69 -11.57
CA ASN A 84 9.07 -20.80 -12.43
C ASN A 84 9.42 -20.61 -13.91
N GLU A 85 9.85 -19.41 -14.31
CA GLU A 85 10.36 -19.15 -15.65
C GLU A 85 11.87 -19.44 -15.67
N PRO A 86 12.37 -20.47 -16.40
CA PRO A 86 13.80 -20.59 -16.62
C PRO A 86 14.26 -19.39 -17.45
N ASP A 87 15.20 -18.62 -16.90
CA ASP A 87 15.86 -17.51 -17.60
C ASP A 87 16.40 -18.03 -18.95
N TYR A 88 15.73 -17.67 -20.07
CA TYR A 88 16.26 -17.77 -21.43
C TYR A 88 16.33 -16.38 -22.07
#